data_AF-A0A1G6M4H4-F1
#
_entry.id   AF-A0A1G6M4H4-F1
#
_cell.length_a   1.000
_cell.length_b   1.000
_cell.length_c   1.000
_cell.angle_alpha   90.00
_cell.angle_beta   90.00
_cell.angle_gamma   90.00
#
_symmetry.space_group_name_H-M   'P 1'
#
loop_
_entity.id
_entity.type
_entity.pdbx_description
1 polymer ?
#
loop_
_entity_poly.entity_id
_entity_poly.type
_entity_poly.pdbx_seq_one_letter_code
_entity_poly.pdbx_strand_id
1 'polypeptide(L)'
;MPFYPDGQVAGPVGAGLPVATMRVEPDRILELKRRFEDCRSKVADFVYANRDRLASIPPPGADPRSAKTVAALGANGESAVRAAQGYLDQLSAVVASLSEMARAYAGAEDENRQALTRTAE
;
A
#
# COMPACT_ATOMS: atom_id res chain seq x y z
N MET A 1 33.38 -4.56 -27.07
CA MET A 1 33.18 -3.48 -28.08
C MET A 1 31.70 -3.11 -28.09
N PRO A 2 31.28 -1.96 -27.54
CA PRO A 2 29.96 -1.43 -27.81
C PRO A 2 30.02 -0.33 -28.88
N PHE A 3 29.09 -0.39 -29.83
CA PHE A 3 28.82 0.63 -30.84
C PHE A 3 27.93 1.72 -30.24
N TYR A 4 28.26 2.98 -30.52
CA TYR A 4 27.43 4.16 -30.25
C TYR A 4 26.89 4.69 -31.59
N PRO A 5 25.58 4.91 -31.75
CA PRO A 5 25.09 5.86 -32.74
C PRO A 5 25.13 7.26 -32.11
N ASP A 6 25.73 8.19 -32.85
CA ASP A 6 25.79 9.63 -32.61
C ASP A 6 26.69 10.12 -31.47
N GLY A 7 28.00 9.98 -31.72
CA GLY A 7 28.90 11.15 -31.75
C GLY A 7 29.21 11.89 -30.43
N GLN A 8 28.79 11.42 -29.26
CA GLN A 8 29.16 12.05 -28.00
C GLN A 8 30.42 11.42 -27.40
N VAL A 9 31.47 12.24 -27.34
CA VAL A 9 32.75 11.96 -26.70
C VAL A 9 32.53 11.71 -25.21
N ALA A 10 32.92 10.53 -24.73
CA ALA A 10 32.95 10.20 -23.31
C ALA A 10 34.04 11.03 -22.60
N GLY A 11 33.64 12.16 -22.01
CA GLY A 11 34.46 12.90 -21.05
C GLY A 11 34.48 12.22 -19.67
N PRO A 12 35.40 12.62 -18.77
CA PRO A 12 35.49 12.05 -17.43
C PRO A 12 34.16 12.21 -16.69
N VAL A 13 33.71 11.13 -16.06
CA VAL A 13 32.50 11.11 -15.22
C VAL A 13 32.71 12.13 -14.09
N GLY A 14 32.02 13.27 -14.15
CA GLY A 14 32.09 14.28 -13.09
C GLY A 14 32.01 15.75 -13.51
N ALA A 15 31.95 16.09 -14.81
CA ALA A 15 31.84 17.49 -15.23
C ALA A 15 30.61 17.73 -16.11
N GLY A 16 29.53 18.25 -15.51
CA GLY A 16 28.47 18.93 -16.25
C GLY A 16 27.14 18.19 -16.46
N LEU A 17 26.96 16.98 -15.93
CA LEU A 17 25.60 16.42 -15.82
C LEU A 17 24.91 17.12 -14.64
N PRO A 18 23.69 17.67 -14.82
CA PRO A 18 22.93 18.21 -13.70
C PRO A 18 22.82 17.11 -12.66
N VAL A 19 23.21 17.43 -11.42
CA VAL A 19 23.00 16.55 -10.26
C VAL A 19 21.53 16.16 -10.30
N ALA A 20 21.25 14.87 -10.56
CA ALA A 20 19.91 14.35 -10.53
C ALA A 20 19.41 14.54 -9.10
N THR A 21 18.63 15.59 -8.89
CA THR A 21 18.10 15.93 -7.58
C THR A 21 16.95 14.96 -7.33
N MET A 22 17.20 13.98 -6.47
CA MET A 22 16.16 13.08 -5.98
C MET A 22 15.15 13.94 -5.21
N ARG A 23 14.04 14.30 -5.88
CA ARG A 23 12.95 15.08 -5.27
C ARG A 23 11.96 14.11 -4.65
N VAL A 24 11.98 14.06 -3.33
CA VAL A 24 11.00 13.31 -2.55
C VAL A 24 9.95 14.30 -2.08
N GLU A 25 8.67 13.93 -2.19
CA GLU A 25 7.54 14.74 -1.70
C GLU A 25 6.88 14.01 -0.50
N PRO A 26 7.34 14.22 0.75
CA PRO A 26 6.79 13.56 1.92
C PRO A 26 5.27 13.75 2.08
N ASP A 27 4.77 14.93 1.70
CA ASP A 27 3.34 15.24 1.72
C ASP A 27 2.52 14.30 0.81
N ARG A 28 3.08 13.87 -0.32
CA ARG A 28 2.44 12.89 -1.21
C ARG A 28 2.40 11.49 -0.59
N ILE A 29 3.43 11.12 0.17
CA ILE A 29 3.47 9.84 0.90
C ILE A 29 2.39 9.84 1.98
N LEU A 30 2.22 10.96 2.70
CA LEU A 30 1.16 11.13 3.71
C LEU A 30 -0.24 11.16 3.08
N GLU A 31 -0.42 11.85 1.95
CA GLU A 31 -1.66 11.85 1.18
C GLU A 31 -2.05 10.43 0.74
N LEU A 32 -1.08 9.68 0.20
CA LEU A 32 -1.27 8.30 -0.22
C LEU A 32 -1.62 7.39 0.95
N LYS A 33 -0.91 7.53 2.08
CA LYS A 33 -1.21 6.80 3.32
C LYS A 33 -2.65 7.02 3.75
N ARG A 34 -3.10 8.29 3.81
CA ARG A 34 -4.47 8.63 4.20
C ARG A 34 -5.51 7.97 3.28
N ARG A 35 -5.27 7.94 1.96
CA ARG A 35 -6.17 7.25 1.02
C ARG A 35 -6.27 5.75 1.28
N PHE A 36 -5.16 5.11 1.62
CA PHE A 36 -5.16 3.69 1.99
C PHE A 36 -5.87 3.44 3.33
N GLU A 37 -5.69 4.33 4.31
CA GLU A 37 -6.42 4.28 5.58
C GLU A 37 -7.93 4.42 5.37
N ASP A 38 -8.38 5.38 4.55
CA ASP A 38 -9.79 5.57 4.21
C ASP A 38 -10.37 4.33 3.51
N CYS A 39 -9.63 3.72 2.58
CA CYS A 39 -10.02 2.48 1.92
C CYS A 39 -10.15 1.33 2.92
N ARG A 40 -9.14 1.16 3.80
CA ARG A 40 -9.14 0.14 4.83
C ARG A 40 -10.35 0.28 5.75
N SER A 41 -10.67 1.48 6.20
CA SER A 41 -11.84 1.74 7.04
C SER A 41 -13.13 1.35 6.34
N LYS A 42 -13.33 1.75 5.08
CA LYS A 42 -14.53 1.39 4.30
C LYS A 42 -14.70 -0.12 4.14
N VAL A 43 -13.62 -0.84 3.87
CA VAL A 43 -13.65 -2.31 3.74
C VAL A 43 -13.91 -2.96 5.10
N ALA A 44 -13.27 -2.47 6.16
CA ALA A 44 -13.47 -3.00 7.52
C ALA A 44 -14.93 -2.82 7.96
N ASP A 45 -15.52 -1.64 7.73
CA ASP A 45 -16.91 -1.34 8.03
C ASP A 45 -17.85 -2.28 7.26
N PHE A 46 -17.58 -2.51 5.97
CA PHE A 46 -18.36 -3.45 5.16
C PHE A 46 -18.27 -4.88 5.70
N VAL A 47 -17.07 -5.37 6.00
CA VAL A 47 -16.87 -6.73 6.52
C VAL A 47 -17.55 -6.88 7.87
N TYR A 48 -17.37 -5.93 8.79
CA TYR A 48 -17.99 -5.96 10.10
C TYR A 48 -19.53 -5.97 10.02
N ALA A 49 -20.11 -5.14 9.15
CA ALA A 49 -21.56 -5.04 8.99
C ALA A 49 -22.20 -6.27 8.32
N ASN A 50 -21.45 -7.03 7.51
CA ASN A 50 -22.01 -8.09 6.66
C ASN A 50 -21.48 -9.50 6.96
N ARG A 51 -20.47 -9.66 7.82
CA ARG A 51 -19.85 -10.95 8.12
C ARG A 51 -20.87 -12.05 8.44
N ASP A 52 -21.76 -11.79 9.39
CA ASP A 52 -22.70 -12.81 9.87
C ASP A 52 -23.75 -13.17 8.81
N ARG A 53 -24.17 -12.16 8.02
CA ARG A 53 -25.12 -12.35 6.90
C ARG A 53 -24.50 -13.13 5.75
N LEU A 54 -23.20 -12.97 5.52
CA LEU A 54 -22.47 -13.71 4.49
C LEU A 54 -22.19 -15.14 4.96
N ALA A 55 -21.80 -15.34 6.22
CA ALA A 55 -21.45 -16.65 6.76
C ALA A 55 -22.66 -17.55 7.01
N SER A 56 -23.85 -16.99 7.25
CA SER A 56 -25.05 -17.77 7.56
C SER A 56 -26.28 -17.20 6.88
N ILE A 57 -26.85 -17.99 5.96
CA ILE A 57 -28.13 -17.70 5.32
C ILE A 57 -29.11 -18.78 5.81
N PRO A 58 -30.24 -18.43 6.46
CA PRO A 58 -31.22 -19.43 6.86
C PRO A 58 -31.87 -20.08 5.63
N PRO A 59 -32.17 -21.40 5.66
CA PRO A 59 -32.85 -22.06 4.56
C PRO A 59 -34.28 -21.53 4.37
N PRO A 60 -34.73 -21.33 3.12
CA PRO A 60 -36.15 -21.11 2.86
C PRO A 60 -36.91 -22.41 3.11
N GLY A 61 -37.45 -22.56 4.32
CA GLY A 61 -38.25 -23.71 4.74
C GLY A 61 -37.43 -24.96 5.11
N ALA A 62 -38.12 -26.10 5.20
CA ALA A 62 -37.57 -27.37 5.70
C ALA A 62 -37.15 -28.36 4.58
N ASP A 63 -37.02 -27.91 3.32
CA ASP A 63 -36.65 -28.79 2.20
C ASP A 63 -35.16 -29.22 2.31
N PRO A 64 -34.85 -30.53 2.32
CA PRO A 64 -33.48 -31.06 2.32
C PRO A 64 -32.59 -30.55 1.17
N ARG A 65 -33.17 -30.20 0.01
CA ARG A 65 -32.41 -29.61 -1.11
C ARG A 65 -31.96 -28.18 -0.80
N SER A 66 -32.80 -27.41 -0.11
CA SER A 66 -32.47 -26.06 0.36
C SER A 66 -31.33 -26.06 1.37
N ALA A 67 -31.23 -27.10 2.22
CA ALA A 67 -30.15 -27.23 3.20
C ALA A 67 -28.76 -27.34 2.57
N LYS A 68 -28.60 -28.10 1.48
CA LYS A 68 -27.30 -28.21 0.77
C LYS A 68 -26.90 -26.91 0.09
N THR A 69 -27.84 -26.23 -0.55
CA THR A 69 -27.58 -24.94 -1.20
C THR A 69 -27.19 -23.87 -0.18
N VAL A 70 -27.84 -23.86 0.98
CA VAL A 70 -27.51 -22.97 2.10
C VAL A 70 -26.12 -23.23 2.66
N ALA A 71 -25.74 -24.50 2.84
CA ALA A 71 -24.40 -24.85 3.30
C ALA A 71 -23.33 -24.38 2.31
N ALA A 72 -23.56 -24.55 1.00
CA ALA A 72 -22.64 -24.07 -0.04
C ALA A 72 -22.54 -22.53 -0.07
N LEU A 73 -23.67 -21.82 0.12
CA LEU A 73 -23.70 -20.36 0.23
C LEU A 73 -22.94 -19.86 1.45
N GLY A 74 -23.13 -20.49 2.62
CA GLY A 74 -22.39 -20.16 3.84
C GLY A 74 -20.89 -20.35 3.67
N ALA A 75 -20.45 -21.47 3.08
CA ALA A 75 -19.03 -21.72 2.79
C ALA A 75 -18.44 -20.69 1.81
N ASN A 76 -19.19 -20.29 0.79
CA ASN A 76 -18.78 -19.22 -0.12
C ASN A 76 -18.68 -17.88 0.59
N GLY A 77 -19.63 -17.56 1.47
CA GLY A 77 -19.62 -16.35 2.27
C GLY A 77 -18.45 -16.30 3.26
N GLU A 78 -18.13 -17.41 3.93
CA GLU A 78 -16.93 -17.52 4.76
C GLU A 78 -15.65 -17.30 3.95
N SER A 79 -15.57 -17.86 2.74
CA SER A 79 -14.43 -17.65 1.84
C SER A 79 -14.31 -16.17 1.44
N ALA A 80 -15.43 -15.51 1.13
CA ALA A 80 -15.46 -14.09 0.82
C ALA A 80 -15.02 -13.22 2.02
N VAL A 81 -15.48 -13.54 3.23
CA VAL A 81 -15.04 -12.87 4.46
C VAL A 81 -13.54 -13.05 4.68
N ARG A 82 -13.01 -14.26 4.47
CA ARG A 82 -11.57 -14.54 4.60
C ARG A 82 -10.75 -13.76 3.57
N ALA A 83 -11.21 -13.69 2.33
CA ALA A 83 -10.55 -12.90 1.29
C ALA A 83 -10.55 -11.40 1.63
N ALA A 84 -11.67 -10.88 2.12
CA ALA A 84 -11.76 -9.50 2.56
C ALA A 84 -10.84 -9.20 3.75
N GLN A 85 -10.72 -10.13 4.71
CA GLN A 85 -9.76 -10.02 5.81
C GLN A 85 -8.31 -9.98 5.31
N GLY A 86 -7.94 -10.87 4.38
CA GLY A 86 -6.60 -10.86 3.77
C GLY A 86 -6.28 -9.56 3.03
N TYR A 87 -7.28 -8.94 2.40
CA TYR A 87 -7.13 -7.63 1.78
C TYR A 87 -6.90 -6.51 2.82
N LEU A 88 -7.60 -6.55 3.96
CA LEU A 88 -7.38 -5.62 5.08
C LEU A 88 -5.96 -5.73 5.67
N ASP A 89 -5.43 -6.95 5.74
CA ASP A 89 -4.06 -7.19 6.21
C ASP A 89 -3.03 -6.58 5.24
N GLN A 90 -3.23 -6.77 3.93
CA GLN A 90 -2.39 -6.14 2.91
C GLN A 90 -2.46 -4.61 2.96
N LEU A 91 -3.65 -4.02 3.10
CA LEU A 91 -3.82 -2.58 3.26
C LEU A 91 -3.07 -2.07 4.51
N SER A 92 -3.12 -2.82 5.60
CA SER A 92 -2.42 -2.46 6.84
C SER A 92 -0.89 -2.51 6.67
N ALA A 93 -0.38 -3.50 5.94
CA ALA A 93 1.04 -3.59 5.62
C ALA A 93 1.51 -2.40 4.76
N VAL A 94 0.72 -1.99 3.76
CA VAL A 94 1.01 -0.82 2.93
C VAL A 94 1.03 0.47 3.76
N VAL A 95 0.03 0.68 4.62
CA VAL A 95 -0.02 1.85 5.52
C VAL A 95 1.18 1.90 6.47
N ALA A 96 1.60 0.74 7.00
CA ALA A 96 2.80 0.65 7.84
C ALA A 96 4.06 1.02 7.05
N SER A 97 4.24 0.47 5.85
CA SER A 97 5.39 0.78 4.99
C SER A 97 5.46 2.27 4.63
N LEU A 98 4.33 2.89 4.27
CA LEU A 98 4.27 4.33 3.99
C LEU A 98 4.61 5.19 5.22
N SER A 99 4.26 4.71 6.41
CA SER A 99 4.62 5.40 7.67
C SER A 99 6.12 5.33 7.95
N GLU A 100 6.76 4.18 7.71
CA GLU A 100 8.21 4.03 7.84
C GLU A 100 8.97 4.88 6.82
N MET A 101 8.50 4.92 5.56
CA MET A 101 9.09 5.78 4.53
C MET A 101 9.01 7.27 4.92
N ALA A 102 7.86 7.73 5.41
CA ALA A 102 7.70 9.12 5.86
C ALA A 102 8.65 9.48 7.02
N ARG A 103 8.85 8.55 7.97
CA ARG A 103 9.79 8.73 9.09
C ARG A 103 11.26 8.76 8.62
N ALA A 104 11.63 7.84 7.74
CA ALA A 104 12.98 7.79 7.18
C ALA A 104 13.35 9.08 6.46
N TYR A 105 12.40 9.66 5.70
CA TYR A 105 12.64 10.94 5.04
C TYR A 105 12.77 12.12 6.00
N ALA A 106 11.93 12.20 7.03
CA ALA A 106 12.09 13.22 8.08
C ALA A 106 13.46 13.15 8.75
N GLY A 107 13.94 11.94 9.09
CA GLY A 107 15.27 11.74 9.68
C GLY A 107 16.41 12.15 8.73
N ALA A 108 16.33 11.79 7.45
CA ALA A 108 17.34 12.16 6.46
C ALA A 108 17.41 13.67 6.20
N GLU A 109 16.28 14.39 6.23
CA GLU A 109 16.28 15.85 6.13
C GLU A 109 16.95 16.51 7.35
N ASP A 110 16.69 16.02 8.55
CA ASP A 110 17.30 16.53 9.78
C ASP A 110 18.81 16.31 9.81
N GLU A 111 19.29 15.14 9.39
CA GLU A 111 20.73 14.84 9.25
C GLU A 111 21.40 15.75 8.22
N ASN A 112 20.79 15.93 7.04
CA ASN A 112 21.31 16.81 6.00
C ASN A 112 21.37 18.27 6.46
N ARG A 113 20.33 18.74 7.17
CA ARG A 113 20.29 20.11 7.71
C ARG A 113 21.41 20.32 8.73
N GLN A 114 21.65 19.36 9.61
CA GLN A 114 22.76 19.43 10.58
C GLN A 114 24.14 19.39 9.92
N ALA A 115 24.32 18.58 8.89
CA ALA A 115 25.57 18.51 8.13
C ALA A 115 25.89 19.84 7.42
N LEU A 116 24.87 20.46 6.79
CA LEU A 116 25.00 21.75 6.12
C LEU A 116 25.37 22.87 7.10
N THR A 117 24.77 22.92 8.29
CA THR A 117 25.12 23.89 9.34
C THR A 117 26.57 23.71 9.80
N ARG A 118 27.05 22.47 9.95
CA ARG A 118 28.44 22.16 10.36
C ARG A 118 29.49 22.52 9.31
N THR A 119 29.14 22.50 8.03
CA THR A 119 30.06 22.89 6.94
C THR A 119 30.08 24.40 6.67
N ALA A 120 29.17 25.16 7.28
CA ALA A 120 29.07 26.61 7.11
C ALA A 120 29.81 27.41 8.21
N GLU A 121 30.40 26.72 9.19
CA GLU A 121 31.36 27.26 10.19
C GLU A 121 32.80 26.98 9.74
#